data_AF-A0A7Y0S9U4-F1
#
_entry.id   AF-A0A7Y0S9U4-F1
#
_cell.length_a   1.000
_cell.length_b   1.000
_cell.length_c   1.000
_cell.angle_alpha   90.00
_cell.angle_beta   90.00
_cell.angle_gamma   90.00
#
_symmetry.space_group_name_H-M   'P 1'
#
loop_
_entity.id
_entity.type
_entity.pdbx_description
1 polymer ?
#
loop_
_entity_poly.entity_id
_entity_poly.type
_entity_poly.pdbx_seq_one_letter_code
_entity_poly.pdbx_strand_id
1 'polypeptide(L)'
;GSANISYFAFTATPKAKTLELFGRRPKPNMPSSDDNKPEPFHVYTMRQAIEEGFILDVLKNYTSYRLAYKLAMESEEADQEVDSKRAKRKLSQWVRLHPHNIGQKVQVIIEHF
;
A
#
# COMPACT_ATOMS: atom_id res chain seq x y z
N GLY A 1 -32.94 -0.26 20.13
CA GLY A 1 -31.66 -0.70 20.72
C GLY A 1 -31.75 -0.58 22.22
N SER A 2 -31.14 -1.49 22.98
CA SER A 2 -31.17 -1.42 24.46
C SER A 2 -30.38 -0.21 24.97
N ALA A 3 -30.81 0.40 26.08
CA ALA A 3 -30.27 1.66 26.59
C ALA A 3 -28.81 1.61 27.08
N ASN A 4 -28.25 0.41 27.30
CA ASN A 4 -26.97 0.23 27.99
C ASN A 4 -25.91 -0.53 27.16
N ILE A 5 -26.01 -0.52 25.82
CA ILE A 5 -25.02 -1.17 24.95
C ILE A 5 -24.19 -0.10 24.23
N SER A 6 -22.88 -0.25 24.30
CA SER A 6 -21.91 0.52 23.52
C SER A 6 -21.29 -0.34 22.44
N TYR A 7 -21.17 0.21 21.23
CA TYR A 7 -20.57 -0.47 20.07
C TYR A 7 -19.25 0.18 19.71
N PHE A 8 -18.24 -0.64 19.45
CA PHE A 8 -16.91 -0.20 19.05
C PHE A 8 -16.50 -0.95 17.78
N ALA A 9 -15.77 -0.28 16.89
CA ALA A 9 -15.24 -0.87 15.66
C ALA A 9 -13.71 -0.79 15.65
N PHE A 10 -13.08 -1.93 15.38
CA PHE A 10 -11.64 -2.05 15.14
C PHE A 10 -11.42 -2.49 13.69
N THR A 11 -10.59 -1.77 12.95
CA THR A 11 -10.27 -2.12 11.56
C THR A 11 -8.86 -1.67 11.21
N ALA A 12 -8.13 -2.52 10.48
CA ALA A 12 -6.86 -2.17 9.86
C ALA A 12 -7.04 -1.46 8.51
N THR A 13 -8.26 -1.52 7.93
CA THR A 13 -8.58 -0.95 6.61
C THR A 13 -9.85 -0.10 6.70
N PRO A 14 -9.78 1.11 7.29
CA PRO A 14 -10.94 1.95 7.47
C PRO A 14 -11.58 2.28 6.12
N LYS A 15 -12.90 2.10 6.04
CA LYS A 15 -13.72 2.54 4.91
C LYS A 15 -14.52 3.76 5.33
N ALA A 16 -14.89 4.60 4.36
CA ALA A 16 -15.71 5.79 4.60
C ALA A 16 -16.96 5.45 5.43
N LYS A 17 -17.64 4.34 5.08
CA LYS A 17 -18.84 3.91 5.81
C LYS A 17 -18.58 3.56 7.29
N THR A 18 -17.42 2.98 7.59
CA THR A 18 -17.02 2.68 8.97
C THR A 18 -16.80 3.96 9.77
N LEU A 19 -16.16 4.97 9.17
CA LEU A 19 -15.93 6.27 9.80
C LEU A 19 -17.23 7.03 10.01
N GLU A 20 -18.16 6.98 9.07
CA GLU A 20 -19.50 7.57 9.23
C GLU A 20 -20.25 6.98 10.43
N LEU A 21 -20.13 5.66 10.66
CA LEU A 21 -20.87 4.96 11.71
C LEU A 21 -20.20 5.01 13.08
N PHE A 22 -18.86 4.95 13.13
CA PHE A 22 -18.09 4.77 14.37
C PHE A 22 -17.03 5.85 14.63
N GLY A 23 -16.76 6.71 13.65
CA GLY A 23 -15.81 7.81 13.78
C GLY A 23 -16.33 8.93 14.67
N ARG A 24 -15.42 9.78 15.13
CA ARG A 24 -15.72 10.98 15.92
C ARG A 24 -15.38 12.22 15.10
N ARG A 25 -16.22 13.24 15.17
CA ARG A 25 -15.94 14.52 14.53
C ARG A 25 -14.91 15.30 15.35
N PRO A 26 -13.87 15.90 14.75
CA PRO A 26 -12.91 16.75 15.45
C PRO A 26 -13.58 17.92 16.16
N LYS A 27 -14.66 18.46 15.58
CA LYS A 27 -15.50 19.51 16.17
C LYS A 27 -16.90 18.95 16.42
N PRO A 28 -17.18 18.39 17.62
CA PRO A 28 -18.45 17.73 17.94
C PRO A 28 -19.67 18.65 17.82
N ASN A 29 -19.47 19.94 18.11
CA ASN A 29 -20.53 20.95 18.11
C ASN A 29 -20.84 21.49 16.71
N MET A 30 -20.09 21.11 15.68
CA MET A 30 -20.32 21.54 14.30
C MET A 30 -20.93 20.40 13.47
N PRO A 31 -21.77 20.71 12.47
CA PRO A 31 -22.27 19.70 11.54
C PRO A 31 -21.13 19.04 10.76
N SER A 32 -21.43 17.90 10.13
CA SER A 32 -20.48 17.26 9.22
C SER A 32 -20.23 18.17 8.03
N SER A 33 -18.97 18.43 7.72
CA SER A 33 -18.52 19.20 6.55
C SER A 33 -17.21 18.61 6.03
N ASP A 34 -16.70 19.09 4.91
CA ASP A 34 -15.40 18.64 4.39
C ASP A 34 -14.25 18.85 5.38
N ASP A 35 -14.34 19.89 6.21
CA ASP A 35 -13.38 20.23 7.28
C ASP A 35 -13.73 19.64 8.65
N ASN A 36 -14.82 18.87 8.75
CA ASN A 36 -15.30 18.27 10.00
C ASN A 36 -15.85 16.85 9.77
N LYS A 37 -15.10 16.05 9.01
CA LYS A 37 -15.43 14.66 8.75
C LYS A 37 -15.15 13.78 9.98
N PRO A 38 -15.94 12.72 10.21
CA PRO A 38 -15.63 11.74 11.23
C PRO A 38 -14.28 11.06 11.00
N GLU A 39 -13.47 10.95 12.04
CA GLU A 39 -12.16 10.29 12.05
C GLU A 39 -12.06 9.21 13.14
N PRO A 40 -11.11 8.26 13.05
CA PRO A 40 -10.88 7.30 14.12
C PRO A 40 -10.54 8.01 15.43
N PHE A 41 -11.09 7.54 16.54
CA PHE A 41 -10.76 8.09 17.87
C PHE A 41 -9.34 7.74 18.33
N HIS A 42 -8.73 6.72 17.73
CA HIS A 42 -7.35 6.30 17.97
C HIS A 42 -6.82 5.61 16.71
N VAL A 43 -5.53 5.79 16.41
CA VAL A 43 -4.83 5.14 15.31
C VAL A 43 -3.53 4.54 15.83
N TYR A 44 -3.38 3.22 15.67
CA TYR A 44 -2.12 2.52 15.90
C TYR A 44 -1.59 2.07 14.52
N THR A 45 -0.48 2.66 14.10
CA THR A 45 -0.01 2.52 12.71
C THR A 45 0.85 1.28 12.51
N MET A 46 0.86 0.73 11.28
CA MET A 46 1.81 -0.33 10.90
C MET A 46 3.27 0.09 11.13
N ARG A 47 3.59 1.38 10.89
CA ARG A 47 4.92 1.93 11.12
C ARG A 47 5.31 1.81 12.60
N GLN A 48 4.44 2.27 13.49
CA GLN A 48 4.67 2.16 14.94
C GLN A 48 4.84 0.70 15.36
N ALA A 49 3.98 -0.21 14.87
CA ALA A 49 4.10 -1.63 15.17
C ALA A 49 5.41 -2.27 14.71
N ILE A 50 5.99 -1.79 13.60
CA ILE A 50 7.32 -2.20 13.12
C ILE A 50 8.41 -1.64 14.03
N GLU A 51 8.35 -0.35 14.38
CA GLU A 51 9.33 0.33 15.24
C GLU A 51 9.38 -0.29 16.65
N GLU A 52 8.22 -0.69 17.18
CA GLU A 52 8.09 -1.39 18.48
C GLU A 52 8.40 -2.90 18.40
N GLY A 53 8.57 -3.45 17.19
CA GLY A 53 8.91 -4.87 16.99
C GLY A 53 7.73 -5.84 17.14
N PHE A 54 6.49 -5.35 17.16
CA PHE A 54 5.29 -6.18 17.23
C PHE A 54 4.97 -6.91 15.92
N ILE A 55 5.42 -6.37 14.78
CA ILE A 55 5.29 -7.01 13.46
C ILE A 55 6.58 -6.87 12.65
N LEU A 56 6.76 -7.77 11.68
CA LEU A 56 7.87 -7.71 10.74
C LEU A 56 7.68 -6.60 9.71
N ASP A 57 8.78 -5.95 9.36
CA ASP A 57 8.82 -5.04 8.22
C ASP A 57 8.91 -5.82 6.91
N VAL A 58 7.74 -6.09 6.31
CA VAL A 58 7.62 -6.76 5.01
C VAL A 58 8.08 -5.88 3.83
N LEU A 59 8.34 -4.59 4.04
CA LEU A 59 8.76 -3.66 3.00
C LEU A 59 10.29 -3.57 2.87
N LYS A 60 11.07 -4.07 3.84
CA LYS A 60 12.55 -4.06 3.80
C LYS A 60 13.14 -4.59 2.49
N ASN A 61 12.52 -5.63 1.93
CA ASN A 61 12.98 -6.27 0.69
C ASN A 61 12.03 -6.01 -0.49
N TYR A 62 11.18 -4.99 -0.41
CA TYR A 62 10.25 -4.66 -1.49
C TYR A 62 10.95 -3.84 -2.58
N THR A 63 11.42 -4.50 -3.63
CA THR A 63 11.97 -3.83 -4.81
C THR A 63 10.86 -3.15 -5.61
N SER A 64 10.82 -1.83 -5.59
CA SER A 64 9.84 -1.07 -6.39
C SER A 64 10.12 -1.21 -7.89
N TYR A 65 9.05 -1.21 -8.70
CA TYR A 65 9.18 -1.24 -10.17
C TYR A 65 9.99 -0.08 -10.73
N ARG A 66 9.94 1.08 -10.08
CA ARG A 66 10.71 2.26 -10.50
C ARG A 66 12.21 2.01 -10.38
N LEU A 67 12.64 1.33 -9.32
CA LEU A 67 14.05 0.96 -9.11
C LEU A 67 14.48 -0.14 -10.09
N ALA A 68 13.65 -1.19 -10.26
CA ALA A 68 13.91 -2.25 -11.23
C ALA A 68 13.98 -1.72 -12.68
N TYR A 69 13.15 -0.74 -13.01
CA TYR A 69 13.16 -0.08 -14.32
C TYR A 69 14.43 0.73 -14.55
N LYS A 70 14.86 1.51 -13.56
CA LYS A 70 16.10 2.28 -13.64
C LYS A 70 17.31 1.37 -13.86
N LEU A 71 17.37 0.25 -13.13
CA LEU A 71 18.41 -0.77 -13.30
C LEU A 71 18.37 -1.43 -14.69
N ALA A 72 17.18 -1.70 -15.24
CA ALA A 72 17.03 -2.32 -16.56
C ALA A 72 17.34 -1.35 -17.72
N MET A 73 17.02 -0.06 -17.58
CA MET A 73 17.29 0.96 -18.59
C MET A 73 18.72 1.46 -18.61
N GLU A 74 19.48 1.32 -17.52
CA GLU A 74 20.91 1.62 -17.52
C GLU A 74 21.70 0.68 -18.47
N SER A 75 21.04 -0.31 -19.09
CA SER A 75 21.66 -1.34 -19.93
C SER A 75 21.44 -1.21 -21.45
N GLU A 76 20.48 -0.42 -21.96
CA GLU A 76 20.26 -0.30 -23.42
C GLU A 76 19.79 1.09 -23.87
N GLU A 77 20.47 1.63 -24.90
CA GLU A 77 20.15 2.84 -25.65
C GLU A 77 18.90 2.62 -26.53
N ALA A 78 17.89 3.47 -26.40
CA ALA A 78 17.08 4.01 -27.51
C ALA A 78 15.96 4.90 -26.96
N ASP A 79 16.14 6.21 -27.10
CA ASP A 79 15.14 7.23 -26.80
C ASP A 79 14.13 7.28 -27.96
N GLN A 80 12.94 6.70 -27.76
CA GLN A 80 11.83 6.77 -28.72
C GLN A 80 10.60 7.33 -28.02
N GLU A 81 10.07 8.46 -28.51
CA GLU A 81 8.89 9.12 -27.93
C GLU A 81 7.65 8.24 -28.05
N VAL A 82 7.17 7.74 -26.90
CA VAL A 82 5.98 6.90 -26.79
C VAL A 82 5.05 7.43 -25.71
N ASP A 83 3.74 7.17 -25.85
CA ASP A 83 2.75 7.45 -24.81
C ASP A 83 3.19 6.84 -23.47
N SER A 84 3.57 7.72 -22.54
CA SER A 84 4.21 7.37 -21.27
C SER A 84 3.40 6.39 -20.43
N LYS A 85 2.06 6.39 -20.53
CA LYS A 85 1.20 5.49 -19.75
C LYS A 85 1.19 4.08 -20.35
N ARG A 86 1.12 3.97 -21.67
CA ARG A 86 1.14 2.69 -22.38
C ARG A 86 2.52 2.04 -22.35
N ALA A 87 3.57 2.84 -22.53
CA ALA A 87 4.96 2.39 -22.45
C ALA A 87 5.29 1.83 -21.06
N LYS A 88 4.97 2.57 -19.98
CA LYS A 88 5.21 2.10 -18.61
C LYS A 88 4.49 0.80 -18.28
N ARG A 89 3.26 0.59 -18.78
CA ARG A 89 2.52 -0.67 -18.58
C ARG A 89 3.15 -1.85 -19.31
N LYS A 90 3.40 -1.70 -20.62
CA LYS A 90 4.03 -2.75 -21.44
C LYS A 90 5.41 -3.11 -20.91
N LEU A 91 6.17 -2.10 -20.51
CA LEU A 91 7.52 -2.32 -20.01
C LEU A 91 7.52 -2.94 -18.60
N SER A 92 6.62 -2.52 -17.69
CA SER A 92 6.43 -3.20 -16.41
C SER A 92 6.04 -4.67 -16.59
N GLN A 93 5.17 -4.95 -17.56
CA GLN A 93 4.80 -6.32 -17.92
C GLN A 93 5.99 -7.09 -18.51
N TRP A 94 6.79 -6.48 -19.38
CA TRP A 94 7.99 -7.07 -19.95
C TRP A 94 9.04 -7.37 -18.87
N VAL A 95 9.37 -6.42 -17.99
CA VAL A 95 10.33 -6.64 -16.89
C VAL A 95 9.84 -7.75 -15.96
N ARG A 96 8.55 -7.79 -15.60
CA ARG A 96 8.01 -8.84 -14.72
C ARG A 96 8.02 -10.23 -15.35
N LEU A 97 7.69 -10.31 -16.63
CA LEU A 97 7.56 -11.56 -17.37
C LEU A 97 8.85 -11.94 -18.11
N HIS A 98 9.91 -11.16 -17.96
CA HIS A 98 11.17 -11.42 -18.63
C HIS A 98 11.66 -12.82 -18.18
N PRO A 99 11.92 -13.75 -19.11
CA PRO A 99 12.24 -15.14 -18.78
C PRO A 99 13.41 -15.28 -17.79
N HIS A 100 14.39 -14.38 -17.85
CA HIS A 100 15.50 -14.33 -16.90
C HIS A 100 15.04 -14.04 -15.47
N ASN A 101 14.13 -13.07 -15.27
CA ASN A 101 13.62 -12.71 -13.95
C ASN A 101 12.75 -13.82 -13.35
N ILE A 102 11.98 -14.53 -14.18
CA ILE A 102 11.19 -15.68 -13.73
C ILE A 102 12.14 -16.83 -13.37
N GLY A 103 13.10 -17.16 -14.25
CA GLY A 103 14.07 -18.23 -14.04
C GLY A 103 14.90 -18.03 -12.78
N GLN A 104 15.45 -16.82 -12.57
CA GLN A 104 16.19 -16.48 -11.35
C GLN A 104 15.34 -16.62 -10.09
N LYS A 105 14.09 -16.14 -10.10
CA LYS A 105 13.20 -16.27 -8.94
C LYS A 105 12.87 -17.73 -8.65
N VAL A 106 12.58 -18.53 -9.67
CA VAL A 106 12.29 -19.96 -9.52
C VAL A 106 13.51 -20.72 -9.01
N GLN A 107 14.69 -20.45 -9.57
CA GLN A 107 15.94 -21.04 -9.11
C GLN A 107 16.21 -20.73 -7.64
N VAL A 108 16.12 -19.45 -7.24
CA VAL A 108 16.31 -19.04 -5.84
C VAL A 108 15.30 -19.73 -4.92
N ILE A 109 14.02 -19.83 -5.33
CA ILE A 109 13.00 -20.53 -4.55
C ILE A 109 13.36 -22.01 -4.37
N ILE A 110 13.77 -22.72 -5.43
CA ILE A 110 14.11 -24.15 -5.39
C ILE A 110 15.41 -24.41 -4.61
N GLU A 111 16.40 -23.52 -4.72
CA GLU A 111 17.69 -23.71 -4.03
C GLU A 111 17.63 -23.39 -2.53
N HIS A 112 16.68 -22.56 -2.10
CA HIS A 112 16.60 -22.05 -0.72
C HIS A 112 15.40 -22.58 0.08
N PHE A 113 14.56 -23.45 -0.50
CA PHE A 113 13.46 -24.15 0.15
C PHE A 113 13.40 -25.62 -0.28
#